data_AF-A0A1W9SX69-F1
#
_entry.id   AF-A0A1W9SX69-F1
#
_cell.length_a   1.000
_cell.length_b   1.000
_cell.length_c   1.000
_cell.angle_alpha   90.00
_cell.angle_beta   90.00
_cell.angle_gamma   90.00
#
_symmetry.space_group_name_H-M   'P 1'
#
loop_
_entity.id
_entity.type
_entity.pdbx_description
1 polymer ?
#
loop_
_entity_poly.entity_id
_entity_poly.type
_entity_poly.pdbx_seq_one_letter_code
_entity_poly.pdbx_strand_id
1 'polypeptide(L)'
;MFDIDFTALIRMLLPVKLRQPRQISWLGLVLSHLNKVYIEFKNLKSAKLYDINFTGQTIYLNKKLGDMFNCPGIYVESGGYYSPLYLHNKGEDFLSVYLGNVWQSGLSYVSGDFVIYDNYWYGYTGAGNGSNPSADPNAAMGDQIDTFVENSGAAGSGFDFTVNIPETCFVNLSEHDILSLKKTIGYYKLAEMRYEIKTF
;
A
#
# COMPACT_ATOMS: atom_id res chain seq x y z
N MET A 1 2.20 28.99 -23.27
CA MET A 1 2.99 28.01 -24.05
C MET A 1 2.69 28.26 -25.52
N PHE A 2 3.71 28.24 -26.38
CA PHE A 2 3.54 28.60 -27.79
C PHE A 2 2.79 27.48 -28.51
N ASP A 3 1.68 27.82 -29.18
CA ASP A 3 0.97 26.92 -30.08
C ASP A 3 1.47 27.21 -31.49
N ILE A 4 2.43 26.41 -31.95
CA ILE A 4 3.08 26.60 -33.25
C ILE A 4 2.27 25.89 -34.32
N ASP A 5 1.63 26.66 -35.19
CA ASP A 5 1.08 26.15 -36.45
C ASP A 5 2.16 26.23 -37.54
N PHE A 6 2.78 25.10 -37.84
CA PHE A 6 3.80 24.99 -38.88
C PHE A 6 3.28 25.35 -40.28
N THR A 7 1.99 25.18 -40.54
CA THR A 7 1.37 25.52 -41.84
C THR A 7 1.29 27.03 -42.01
N ALA A 8 0.87 27.74 -40.96
CA ALA A 8 0.89 29.20 -40.92
C ALA A 8 2.33 29.73 -41.01
N LEU A 9 3.27 29.09 -40.30
CA LEU A 9 4.69 29.46 -40.31
C LEU A 9 5.29 29.37 -41.73
N ILE A 10 5.03 28.28 -42.46
CA ILE A 10 5.48 28.11 -43.86
C ILE A 10 4.95 29.25 -44.74
N ARG A 11 3.67 29.61 -44.60
CA ARG A 11 3.06 30.70 -45.38
C ARG A 11 3.64 32.06 -45.05
N MET A 12 4.01 32.30 -43.79
CA MET A 12 4.63 33.57 -43.36
C MET A 12 6.07 33.71 -43.84
N LEU A 13 6.85 32.62 -43.80
CA LEU A 13 8.26 32.61 -44.22
C LEU A 13 8.45 32.59 -45.74
N LEU A 14 7.48 32.08 -46.50
CA LEU A 14 7.53 32.08 -47.95
C LEU A 14 7.22 33.46 -48.54
N PRO A 15 8.05 33.99 -49.45
CA PRO A 15 7.72 35.18 -50.23
C PRO A 15 6.53 34.88 -51.17
N VAL A 16 5.71 35.90 -51.45
CA VAL A 16 4.41 35.76 -52.14
C VAL A 16 4.50 34.97 -53.45
N LYS A 17 5.57 35.16 -54.24
CA LYS A 17 5.77 34.47 -55.53
C LYS A 17 5.94 32.94 -55.39
N LEU A 18 6.40 32.46 -54.23
CA LEU A 18 6.64 31.03 -53.94
C LEU A 18 5.54 30.40 -53.07
N ARG A 19 4.42 31.10 -52.82
CA ARG A 19 3.26 30.54 -52.10
C ARG A 19 2.34 29.74 -53.02
N GLN A 20 2.92 28.92 -53.88
CA GLN A 20 2.13 28.03 -54.73
C GLN A 20 1.69 26.80 -53.94
N PRO A 21 0.48 26.26 -54.19
CA PRO A 21 -0.04 25.10 -53.46
C PRO A 21 0.93 23.92 -53.45
N ARG A 22 1.58 23.65 -54.59
CA ARG A 22 2.55 22.56 -54.73
C ARG A 22 3.80 22.73 -53.84
N GLN A 23 4.33 23.95 -53.74
CA GLN A 23 5.52 24.23 -52.93
C GLN A 23 5.18 24.16 -51.43
N ILE A 24 4.00 24.67 -51.04
CA ILE A 24 3.51 24.57 -49.66
C ILE A 24 3.32 23.11 -49.26
N SER A 25 2.71 22.27 -50.12
CA SER A 25 2.54 20.84 -49.85
C SER A 25 3.87 20.10 -49.76
N TRP A 26 4.85 20.43 -50.61
CA TRP A 26 6.18 19.83 -50.55
C TRP A 26 6.90 20.18 -49.24
N LEU A 27 6.91 21.46 -48.84
CA LEU A 27 7.47 21.89 -47.56
C LEU A 27 6.71 21.29 -46.36
N GLY A 28 5.39 21.14 -46.47
CA GLY A 28 4.56 20.47 -45.48
C GLY A 28 4.94 19.00 -45.30
N LEU A 29 5.27 18.28 -46.38
CA LEU A 29 5.81 16.92 -46.31
C LEU A 29 7.17 16.88 -45.59
N VAL A 30 8.09 17.80 -45.92
CA VAL A 30 9.41 17.88 -45.26
C VAL A 30 9.27 18.18 -43.77
N LEU A 31 8.36 19.09 -43.40
CA LEU A 31 8.11 19.48 -42.01
C LEU A 31 7.17 18.54 -41.26
N SER A 32 6.59 17.53 -41.92
CA SER A 32 5.65 16.60 -41.29
C SER A 32 6.28 15.84 -40.13
N HIS A 33 7.55 15.46 -40.24
CA HIS A 33 8.28 14.80 -39.17
C HIS A 33 8.49 15.72 -37.97
N LEU A 34 8.84 16.99 -38.21
CA LEU A 34 8.98 17.99 -37.15
C LEU A 34 7.64 18.20 -36.42
N ASN A 35 6.54 18.24 -37.17
CA ASN A 35 5.20 18.36 -36.58
C ASN A 35 4.85 17.14 -35.72
N LYS A 36 5.22 15.92 -36.13
CA LYS A 36 5.05 14.71 -35.32
C LYS A 36 5.81 14.82 -33.99
N VAL A 37 7.08 15.17 -34.03
CA VAL A 37 7.90 15.35 -32.81
C VAL A 37 7.33 16.45 -31.91
N TYR A 38 6.84 17.54 -32.49
CA TYR A 38 6.19 18.61 -31.75
C TYR A 38 4.90 18.16 -31.05
N ILE A 39 4.06 17.37 -31.73
CA ILE A 39 2.84 16.79 -31.14
C ILE A 39 3.20 15.82 -30.01
N GLU A 40 4.18 14.94 -30.22
CA GLU A 40 4.65 14.02 -29.18
C GLU A 40 5.19 14.78 -27.96
N PHE A 41 5.96 15.83 -28.17
CA PHE A 41 6.44 16.70 -27.10
C PHE A 41 5.28 17.40 -26.36
N LYS A 42 4.29 17.91 -27.10
CA LYS A 42 3.10 18.55 -26.52
C LYS A 42 2.32 17.56 -25.64
N ASN A 43 2.15 16.33 -26.11
CA ASN A 43 1.47 15.25 -25.39
C ASN A 43 2.26 14.81 -24.15
N LEU A 44 3.58 14.64 -24.27
CA LEU A 44 4.44 14.29 -23.14
C LEU A 44 4.40 15.39 -22.08
N LYS A 45 4.48 16.65 -22.51
CA LYS A 45 4.40 17.77 -21.57
C LYS A 45 3.04 17.82 -20.88
N SER A 46 1.93 17.66 -21.59
CA SER A 46 0.60 17.65 -20.94
C SER A 46 0.48 16.50 -19.96
N ALA A 47 0.99 15.31 -20.29
CA ALA A 47 1.02 14.17 -19.39
C ALA A 47 1.89 14.44 -18.14
N LYS A 48 3.06 15.06 -18.31
CA LYS A 48 3.93 15.41 -17.18
C LYS A 48 3.38 16.53 -16.32
N LEU A 49 2.77 17.55 -16.91
CA LEU A 49 2.09 18.60 -16.15
C LEU A 49 0.92 18.03 -15.36
N TYR A 50 0.16 17.11 -15.96
CA TYR A 50 -0.86 16.36 -15.25
C TYR A 50 -0.24 15.64 -14.04
N ASP A 51 0.82 14.83 -14.23
CA ASP A 51 1.51 14.12 -13.14
C ASP A 51 2.00 15.04 -12.02
N ILE A 52 2.57 16.20 -12.35
CA ILE A 52 3.10 17.18 -11.38
C ILE A 52 1.98 17.83 -10.55
N ASN A 53 0.80 17.99 -11.13
CA ASN A 53 -0.35 18.57 -10.42
C ASN A 53 -0.96 17.63 -9.38
N PHE A 54 -0.62 16.34 -9.38
CA PHE A 54 -1.04 15.40 -8.32
C PHE A 54 -0.07 15.48 -7.14
N THR A 55 -0.59 15.87 -5.98
CA THR A 55 0.12 15.73 -4.71
C THR A 55 -0.24 14.38 -4.06
N GLY A 56 0.55 13.93 -3.08
CA GLY A 56 0.35 12.65 -2.36
C GLY A 56 -0.89 12.58 -1.45
N GLN A 57 -1.87 13.46 -1.61
CA GLN A 57 -3.11 13.43 -0.82
C GLN A 57 -4.10 12.41 -1.40
N THR A 58 -4.86 11.76 -0.52
CA THR A 58 -5.80 10.66 -0.85
C THR A 58 -6.83 11.02 -1.94
N ILE A 59 -7.35 12.25 -1.92
CA ILE A 59 -8.31 12.75 -2.93
C ILE A 59 -7.70 12.74 -4.34
N TYR A 60 -6.42 13.08 -4.44
CA TYR A 60 -5.69 13.10 -5.71
C TYR A 60 -5.30 11.70 -6.19
N LEU A 61 -5.01 10.78 -5.27
CA LEU A 61 -4.77 9.37 -5.61
C LEU A 61 -6.01 8.70 -6.21
N ASN A 62 -7.19 8.90 -5.60
CA ASN A 62 -8.45 8.37 -6.14
C ASN A 62 -8.68 8.85 -7.58
N LYS A 63 -8.52 10.16 -7.81
CA LYS A 63 -8.68 10.75 -9.14
C LYS A 63 -7.68 10.20 -10.15
N LYS A 64 -6.39 10.10 -9.78
CA LYS A 64 -5.35 9.59 -10.68
C LYS A 64 -5.61 8.14 -11.07
N LEU A 65 -5.99 7.29 -10.12
CA LEU A 65 -6.34 5.89 -10.40
C LEU A 65 -7.58 5.81 -11.30
N GLY A 66 -8.61 6.60 -11.03
CA GLY A 66 -9.82 6.61 -11.84
C GLY A 66 -9.58 7.06 -13.27
N ASP A 67 -8.77 8.10 -13.47
CA ASP A 67 -8.40 8.61 -14.80
C ASP A 67 -7.52 7.61 -15.57
N MET A 68 -6.58 6.92 -14.90
CA MET A 68 -5.69 5.95 -15.54
C MET A 68 -6.41 4.69 -16.04
N PHE A 69 -7.37 4.19 -15.26
CA PHE A 69 -8.08 2.95 -15.56
C PHE A 69 -9.49 3.19 -16.13
N ASN A 70 -9.83 4.44 -16.45
CA ASN A 70 -11.17 4.85 -16.89
C ASN A 70 -12.28 4.33 -15.95
N CYS A 71 -12.01 4.35 -14.65
CA CYS A 71 -12.87 3.79 -13.62
C CYS A 71 -13.13 4.83 -12.51
N PRO A 72 -14.17 5.67 -12.64
CA PRO A 72 -14.43 6.75 -11.68
C PRO A 72 -14.91 6.28 -10.30
N GLY A 73 -15.12 4.97 -10.11
CA GLY A 73 -15.60 4.38 -8.85
C GLY A 73 -14.50 3.89 -7.90
N ILE A 74 -13.22 4.14 -8.20
CA ILE A 74 -12.13 3.78 -7.30
C ILE A 74 -12.05 4.80 -6.16
N TYR A 75 -12.06 4.32 -4.92
CA TYR A 75 -11.87 5.15 -3.75
C TYR A 75 -11.00 4.48 -2.70
N VAL A 76 -10.26 5.31 -1.97
CA VAL A 76 -9.42 4.89 -0.84
C VAL A 76 -10.16 5.13 0.46
N GLU A 77 -10.24 4.09 1.28
CA GLU A 77 -10.72 4.15 2.66
C GLU A 77 -9.57 3.96 3.64
N SER A 78 -9.74 4.49 4.86
CA SER A 78 -8.83 4.18 5.95
C SER A 78 -8.93 2.69 6.28
N GLY A 79 -7.78 2.06 6.50
CA GLY A 79 -7.73 0.65 6.86
C GLY A 79 -8.07 0.42 8.32
N GLY A 80 -8.25 -0.85 8.69
CA GLY A 80 -8.55 -1.23 10.06
C GLY A 80 -7.41 -0.88 11.02
N TYR A 81 -7.75 -0.47 12.25
CA TYR A 81 -6.78 -0.14 13.29
C TYR A 81 -5.79 -1.30 13.51
N TYR A 82 -4.52 -1.04 13.24
CA TYR A 82 -3.41 -1.91 13.63
C TYR A 82 -2.93 -1.46 15.01
N SER A 83 -3.02 -2.34 16.02
CA SER A 83 -2.38 -2.10 17.32
C SER A 83 -0.90 -2.48 17.19
N PRO A 84 0.03 -1.51 17.21
CA PRO A 84 1.45 -1.84 17.10
C PRO A 84 1.90 -2.52 18.39
N LEU A 85 2.68 -3.60 18.26
CA LEU A 85 3.36 -4.18 19.41
C LEU A 85 4.52 -3.27 19.79
N TYR A 86 4.34 -2.50 20.86
CA TYR A 86 5.42 -1.70 21.43
C TYR A 86 6.22 -2.53 22.43
N LEU A 87 7.54 -2.41 22.43
CA LEU A 87 8.39 -2.83 23.55
C LEU A 87 8.52 -1.63 24.48
N HIS A 88 8.12 -1.79 25.74
CA HIS A 88 8.04 -0.70 26.71
C HIS A 88 9.06 -0.93 27.82
N ASN A 89 9.53 0.17 28.41
CA ASN A 89 10.42 0.09 29.56
C ASN A 89 9.62 -0.23 30.82
N LYS A 90 10.23 -0.98 31.75
CA LYS A 90 9.62 -1.45 33.00
C LYS A 90 8.98 -0.34 33.88
N GLY A 91 9.32 0.93 33.66
CA GLY A 91 8.80 2.07 34.44
C GLY A 91 7.62 2.80 33.80
N GLU A 92 7.13 2.37 32.64
CA GLU A 92 5.95 2.94 31.98
C GLU A 92 4.74 2.06 32.34
N ASP A 93 3.95 2.47 33.34
CA ASP A 93 2.83 1.72 33.93
C ASP A 93 1.75 1.33 32.90
N PHE A 94 1.95 0.19 32.24
CA PHE A 94 0.93 -0.56 31.51
C PHE A 94 1.01 -2.05 31.88
N LEU A 95 -0.11 -2.76 31.66
CA LEU A 95 -0.32 -4.16 32.01
C LEU A 95 0.90 -5.02 31.63
N SER A 96 1.41 -5.79 32.59
CA SER A 96 2.61 -6.62 32.38
C SER A 96 2.33 -7.70 31.34
N VAL A 97 3.08 -7.68 30.23
CA VAL A 97 3.00 -8.69 29.19
C VAL A 97 3.96 -9.83 29.53
N TYR A 98 3.41 -11.00 29.83
CA TYR A 98 4.19 -12.16 30.26
C TYR A 98 4.53 -13.09 29.08
N LEU A 99 5.80 -13.45 28.93
CA LEU A 99 6.29 -14.43 27.95
C LEU A 99 6.54 -15.77 28.65
N GLY A 100 5.76 -16.81 28.30
CA GLY A 100 5.87 -18.12 28.92
C GLY A 100 5.48 -19.25 27.97
N ASN A 101 5.90 -20.47 28.30
CA ASN A 101 5.51 -21.66 27.56
C ASN A 101 4.08 -22.07 27.95
N VAL A 102 3.26 -22.46 26.97
CA VAL A 102 1.95 -23.05 27.25
C VAL A 102 2.16 -24.43 27.87
N TRP A 103 1.41 -24.75 28.94
CA TRP A 103 1.46 -26.06 29.57
C TRP A 103 1.07 -27.17 28.58
N GLN A 104 1.80 -28.28 28.63
CA GLN A 104 1.52 -29.46 27.82
C GLN A 104 1.55 -30.71 28.69
N SER A 105 0.55 -31.58 28.50
CA SER A 105 0.47 -32.87 29.17
C SER A 105 1.64 -33.78 28.76
N GLY A 106 2.27 -34.43 29.74
CA GLY A 106 3.38 -35.37 29.51
C GLY A 106 4.79 -34.77 29.52
N LEU A 107 4.93 -33.46 29.69
CA LEU A 107 6.22 -32.82 29.96
C LEU A 107 6.44 -32.68 31.48
N SER A 108 7.69 -32.87 31.92
CA SER A 108 8.11 -32.64 33.30
C SER A 108 8.63 -31.22 33.45
N TYR A 109 8.07 -30.48 34.39
CA TYR A 109 8.49 -29.12 34.73
C TYR A 109 9.29 -29.15 36.02
N VAL A 110 10.40 -28.42 36.08
CA VAL A 110 11.26 -28.36 37.26
C VAL A 110 11.01 -27.10 38.08
N SER A 111 11.51 -27.08 39.32
CA SER A 111 11.43 -25.90 40.18
C SER A 111 12.09 -24.70 39.50
N GLY A 112 11.34 -23.61 39.35
CA GLY A 112 11.75 -22.40 38.61
C GLY A 112 11.21 -22.30 37.18
N ASP A 113 10.54 -23.33 36.66
CA ASP A 113 9.84 -23.25 35.38
C ASP A 113 8.51 -22.52 35.51
N PHE A 114 8.17 -21.78 34.46
CA PHE A 114 6.91 -21.04 34.34
C PHE A 114 6.10 -21.56 33.16
N VAL A 115 4.83 -21.85 33.42
CA VAL A 115 3.89 -22.33 32.41
C VAL A 115 2.59 -21.54 32.42
N ILE A 116 1.94 -21.48 31.27
CA ILE A 116 0.65 -20.83 31.10
C ILE A 116 -0.42 -21.91 30.95
N TYR A 117 -1.46 -21.85 31.79
CA TYR A 117 -2.62 -22.73 31.72
C TYR A 117 -3.90 -21.97 32.07
N ASP A 118 -4.98 -22.17 31.33
CA ASP A 118 -6.31 -21.57 31.61
C ASP A 118 -6.29 -20.06 31.90
N ASN A 119 -5.53 -19.29 31.11
CA ASN A 119 -5.35 -17.84 31.27
C ASN A 119 -4.64 -17.37 32.55
N TYR A 120 -4.01 -18.27 33.30
CA TYR A 120 -3.17 -17.93 34.45
C TYR A 120 -1.72 -18.33 34.22
N TRP A 121 -0.83 -17.56 34.82
CA TRP A 121 0.56 -17.96 35.00
C TRP A 121 0.67 -18.98 36.14
N TYR A 122 1.54 -19.98 35.99
CA TYR A 122 1.89 -20.90 37.05
C TYR A 122 3.40 -21.01 37.18
N GLY A 123 3.91 -20.82 38.40
CA GLY A 123 5.31 -21.06 38.75
C GLY A 123 5.46 -22.39 39.49
N TYR A 124 6.32 -23.27 39.00
CA TYR A 124 6.61 -24.52 39.69
C TYR A 124 7.63 -24.31 40.80
N THR A 125 7.24 -24.67 42.02
CA THR A 125 8.09 -24.63 43.23
C THR A 125 8.81 -25.96 43.48
N GLY A 126 8.37 -27.04 42.84
CA GLY A 126 8.96 -28.39 42.87
C GLY A 126 8.85 -29.10 41.52
N ALA A 127 9.30 -30.35 41.43
CA ALA A 127 9.16 -31.14 40.20
C ALA A 127 7.69 -31.47 39.93
N GLY A 128 7.16 -30.98 38.82
CA GLY A 128 5.81 -31.25 38.33
C GLY A 128 5.77 -32.55 37.53
N ASN A 129 4.88 -33.46 37.91
CA ASN A 129 4.75 -34.79 37.28
C ASN A 129 3.88 -34.76 36.01
N GLY A 130 3.92 -33.67 35.24
CA GLY A 130 3.07 -33.50 34.04
C GLY A 130 1.56 -33.44 34.34
N SER A 131 1.19 -33.18 35.60
CA SER A 131 -0.19 -32.96 36.01
C SER A 131 -0.63 -31.53 35.65
N ASN A 132 -1.95 -31.32 35.58
CA ASN A 132 -2.53 -30.00 35.31
C ASN A 132 -2.03 -28.96 36.35
N PRO A 133 -1.49 -27.78 35.95
CA PRO A 133 -0.96 -26.80 36.88
C PRO A 133 -1.99 -26.28 37.90
N SER A 134 -3.28 -26.26 37.57
CA SER A 134 -4.31 -25.85 38.53
C SER A 134 -4.61 -26.90 39.61
N ALA A 135 -4.17 -28.15 39.41
CA ALA A 135 -4.36 -29.26 40.33
C ALA A 135 -3.05 -29.79 40.93
N ASP A 136 -1.89 -29.28 40.49
CA ASP A 136 -0.57 -29.69 40.98
C ASP A 136 -0.22 -28.91 42.25
N PRO A 137 0.01 -29.56 43.39
CA PRO A 137 0.39 -28.89 44.64
C PRO A 137 1.71 -28.13 44.54
N ASN A 138 2.56 -28.45 43.56
CA ASN A 138 3.84 -27.79 43.34
C ASN A 138 3.74 -26.60 42.38
N ALA A 139 2.58 -26.35 41.77
CA ALA A 139 2.34 -25.21 40.89
C ALA A 139 1.59 -24.11 41.64
N ALA A 140 2.21 -22.93 41.76
CA ALA A 140 1.58 -21.75 42.35
C ALA A 140 0.94 -20.90 41.25
N MET A 141 -0.36 -20.63 41.38
CA MET A 141 -1.09 -19.74 40.49
C MET A 141 -0.61 -18.29 40.70
N GLY A 142 -0.20 -17.66 39.61
CA GLY A 142 0.18 -16.25 39.52
C GLY A 142 -0.93 -15.40 38.92
N ASP A 143 -0.54 -14.28 38.32
CA ASP A 143 -1.48 -13.30 37.76
C ASP A 143 -2.29 -13.85 36.57
N GLN A 144 -3.50 -13.31 36.41
CA GLN A 144 -4.31 -13.51 35.23
C GLN A 144 -3.66 -12.82 34.02
N ILE A 145 -3.62 -13.51 32.89
CA ILE A 145 -3.06 -13.00 31.64
C ILE A 145 -4.15 -12.26 30.89
N ASP A 146 -4.02 -10.94 30.81
CA ASP A 146 -4.99 -10.10 30.07
C ASP A 146 -4.66 -9.96 28.59
N THR A 147 -3.44 -10.32 28.13
CA THR A 147 -3.08 -10.30 26.71
C THR A 147 -1.94 -11.27 26.41
N PHE A 148 -2.13 -12.13 25.41
CA PHE A 148 -1.06 -12.96 24.84
C PHE A 148 -0.21 -12.12 23.89
N VAL A 149 1.12 -12.35 23.88
CA VAL A 149 1.96 -11.94 22.74
C VAL A 149 1.59 -12.85 21.59
N GLU A 150 0.75 -12.33 20.70
CA GLU A 150 0.42 -13.00 19.47
C GLU A 150 1.67 -13.22 18.61
N ASN A 151 1.76 -14.41 18.00
CA ASN A 151 2.74 -14.72 16.96
C ASN A 151 2.69 -13.62 15.88
N SER A 152 3.79 -13.30 15.19
CA SER A 152 3.80 -12.30 14.12
C SER A 152 2.81 -12.62 12.98
N GLY A 153 2.30 -13.85 12.90
CA GLY A 153 1.21 -14.26 12.01
C GLY A 153 -0.22 -14.00 12.55
N ALA A 154 -0.37 -13.63 13.82
CA ALA A 154 -1.62 -13.24 14.46
C ALA A 154 -1.73 -11.72 14.69
N ALA A 155 -0.59 -11.00 14.71
CA ALA A 155 -0.57 -9.54 14.55
C ALA A 155 -1.40 -9.17 13.32
N GLY A 156 -2.60 -8.65 13.56
CA GLY A 156 -3.65 -8.50 12.55
C GLY A 156 -3.10 -7.91 11.26
N SER A 157 -3.63 -8.40 10.14
CA SER A 157 -3.46 -7.88 8.78
C SER A 157 -4.05 -6.46 8.65
N GLY A 158 -3.64 -5.55 9.51
CA GLY A 158 -4.01 -4.16 9.47
C GLY A 158 -3.28 -3.51 8.31
N PHE A 159 -4.05 -3.16 7.29
CA PHE A 159 -3.60 -2.26 6.24
C PHE A 159 -3.85 -0.83 6.73
N ASP A 160 -3.00 0.11 6.36
CA ASP A 160 -3.19 1.51 6.74
C ASP A 160 -4.31 2.15 5.90
N PHE A 161 -4.49 1.67 4.67
CA PHE A 161 -5.60 2.05 3.80
C PHE A 161 -5.98 0.93 2.83
N THR A 162 -7.24 0.94 2.41
CA THR A 162 -7.79 0.00 1.42
C THR A 162 -8.14 0.76 0.15
N VAL A 163 -7.70 0.27 -1.00
CA VAL A 163 -8.10 0.75 -2.31
C VAL A 163 -9.25 -0.11 -2.80
N ASN A 164 -10.44 0.45 -2.80
CA ASN A 164 -11.65 -0.24 -3.25
C ASN A 164 -11.84 0.00 -4.75
N ILE A 165 -11.94 -1.08 -5.53
CA ILE A 165 -12.13 -1.06 -6.99
C ILE A 165 -13.46 -1.73 -7.31
N PRO A 166 -14.35 -1.09 -8.09
CA PRO A 166 -15.59 -1.73 -8.55
C PRO A 166 -15.29 -3.02 -9.32
N GLU A 167 -16.03 -4.09 -9.08
CA GLU A 167 -15.87 -5.38 -9.81
C GLU A 167 -15.92 -5.20 -11.33
N THR A 168 -16.79 -4.31 -11.82
CA THR A 168 -16.93 -3.99 -13.25
C THR A 168 -15.66 -3.44 -13.88
N CYS A 169 -14.84 -2.75 -13.10
CA CYS A 169 -13.55 -2.26 -13.55
C CYS A 169 -12.49 -3.35 -13.42
N PHE A 170 -12.49 -4.09 -12.32
CA PHE A 170 -11.47 -5.11 -12.04
C PHE A 170 -11.47 -6.25 -13.07
N VAL A 171 -12.65 -6.71 -13.52
CA VAL A 171 -12.78 -7.76 -14.54
C VAL A 171 -12.18 -7.36 -15.89
N ASN A 172 -12.12 -6.07 -16.18
CA ASN A 172 -11.58 -5.55 -17.44
C ASN A 172 -10.08 -5.22 -17.37
N LEU A 173 -9.45 -5.36 -16.21
CA LEU A 173 -8.02 -5.09 -16.05
C LEU A 173 -7.18 -6.30 -16.44
N SER A 174 -6.18 -6.09 -17.28
CA SER A 174 -5.17 -7.10 -17.55
C SER A 174 -4.19 -7.22 -16.36
N GLU A 175 -3.42 -8.31 -16.31
CA GLU A 175 -2.36 -8.49 -15.31
C GLU A 175 -1.33 -7.34 -15.34
N HIS A 176 -1.08 -6.79 -16.53
CA HIS A 176 -0.21 -5.63 -16.71
C HIS A 176 -0.78 -4.35 -16.08
N ASP A 177 -2.10 -4.17 -16.15
CA ASP A 177 -2.80 -3.03 -15.58
C ASP A 177 -2.79 -3.10 -14.05
N ILE A 178 -2.96 -4.30 -13.48
CA ILE A 178 -2.84 -4.54 -12.04
C ILE A 178 -1.42 -4.22 -11.54
N LEU A 179 -0.39 -4.61 -12.30
CA LEU A 179 0.99 -4.27 -11.97
C LEU A 179 1.22 -2.75 -11.99
N SER A 180 0.67 -2.07 -12.99
CA SER A 180 0.76 -0.61 -13.13
C SER A 180 0.01 0.12 -12.02
N LEU A 181 -1.13 -0.41 -11.59
CA LEU A 181 -1.92 0.07 -10.46
C LEU A 181 -1.10 -0.04 -9.16
N LYS A 182 -0.50 -1.22 -8.90
CA LYS A 182 0.37 -1.43 -7.72
C LYS A 182 1.59 -0.50 -7.73
N LYS A 183 2.24 -0.30 -8.88
CA LYS A 183 3.36 0.65 -9.02
C LYS A 183 2.94 2.09 -8.72
N THR A 184 1.76 2.49 -9.22
CA THR A 184 1.23 3.83 -9.00
C THR A 184 0.92 4.06 -7.51
N ILE A 185 0.25 3.12 -6.86
CA ILE A 185 0.01 3.18 -5.41
C ILE A 185 1.34 3.20 -4.65
N GLY A 186 2.29 2.36 -5.03
CA GLY A 186 3.62 2.31 -4.43
C GLY A 186 4.43 3.61 -4.56
N TYR A 187 4.22 4.38 -5.62
CA TYR A 187 4.88 5.67 -5.83
C TYR A 187 4.27 6.79 -4.98
N TYR A 188 2.94 6.79 -4.82
CA TYR A 188 2.23 7.85 -4.09
C TYR A 188 2.02 7.56 -2.61
N LYS A 189 2.12 6.30 -2.18
CA LYS A 189 2.05 5.97 -0.75
C LYS A 189 3.25 6.57 -0.02
N LEU A 190 3.02 7.03 1.21
CA LEU A 190 4.10 7.33 2.14
C LEU A 190 4.92 6.05 2.40
N ALA A 191 6.21 6.23 2.66
CA ALA A 191 7.09 5.15 3.05
C ALA A 191 6.48 4.39 4.25
N GLU A 192 6.64 3.07 4.25
CA GLU A 192 6.14 2.16 5.29
C GLU A 192 4.62 1.95 5.37
N MET A 193 3.80 2.71 4.63
CA MET A 193 2.36 2.42 4.60
C MET A 193 2.06 1.11 3.85
N ARG A 194 1.24 0.28 4.48
CA ARG A 194 0.66 -0.97 4.00
C ARG A 194 -0.70 -0.69 3.38
N TYR A 195 -0.98 -1.35 2.27
CA TYR A 195 -2.26 -1.19 1.57
C TYR A 195 -2.81 -2.53 1.09
N GLU A 196 -4.12 -2.59 0.99
CA GLU A 196 -4.85 -3.70 0.38
C GLU A 196 -5.66 -3.18 -0.81
N ILE A 197 -5.81 -4.03 -1.83
CA ILE A 197 -6.73 -3.76 -2.94
C ILE A 197 -7.90 -4.70 -2.75
N LYS A 198 -9.11 -4.15 -2.60
CA LYS A 198 -10.35 -4.93 -2.51
C LYS A 198 -11.25 -4.62 -3.68
N THR A 199 -11.98 -5.63 -4.11
CA THR A 199 -13.09 -5.48 -5.05
C THR A 199 -14.40 -5.44 -4.29
N PHE A 200 -15.36 -4.67 -4.81
CA PHE A 200 -16.71 -4.55 -4.26
C PHE A 200 -17.76 -4.37 -5.37
#